data_AF-S9SU52-F1
#
_entry.id   AF-S9SU52-F1
#
_cell.length_a   1.000
_cell.length_b   1.000
_cell.length_c   1.000
_cell.angle_alpha   90.00
_cell.angle_beta   90.00
_cell.angle_gamma   90.00
#
_symmetry.space_group_name_H-M   'P 1'
#
loop_
_entity.id
_entity.type
_entity.pdbx_description
1 polymer ?
#
loop_
_entity_poly.entity_id
_entity_poly.type
_entity_poly.pdbx_seq_one_letter_code
_entity_poly.pdbx_strand_id
1 'polypeptide(L)'
;MQKIRRTKVVEGVTVPGIINNGGSYFYINVDVYEDGMSNCWELVDLKGLQEKLRSGWLTPTIPEQEELSIHGLGMYTVQEAEWNFDKPAYYKHIESKIKTINPDFENIYEITSWQKELAEKRRITYSPTAINYYVVREMFYETITGDEFSIFMKYEGRNYLVNLVVYENGVVVCYFQENELTYRIEEIAELFRNGTFFTDFNEPTKVMLSDLGEVTFSQAIYPTNIEDKYNELIDMYKKVKGEKTSLEECREAYYQYLEDPIEFYRQNLKVKYELVPEHERMYLGDMDSKDWDYRRIIYRPDEKREV
;
A
#
# COMPACT_ATOMS: atom_id res chain seq x y z
N MET A 1 21.35 35.18 -6.52
CA MET A 1 20.46 34.72 -7.60
C MET A 1 19.15 34.23 -7.00
N GLN A 2 18.02 34.56 -7.61
CA GLN A 2 16.70 34.03 -7.23
C GLN A 2 16.66 32.52 -7.48
N LYS A 3 16.09 31.75 -6.55
CA LYS A 3 15.90 30.30 -6.68
C LYS A 3 14.44 30.03 -7.07
N ILE A 4 14.23 29.22 -8.10
CA ILE A 4 12.90 28.80 -8.58
C ILE A 4 12.88 27.28 -8.78
N ARG A 5 11.69 26.67 -8.83
CA ARG A 5 11.47 25.24 -9.09
C ARG A 5 10.16 25.03 -9.87
N ARG A 6 10.05 23.91 -10.59
CA ARG A 6 8.83 23.43 -11.26
C ARG A 6 8.51 22.00 -10.83
N THR A 7 7.28 21.56 -11.03
CA THR A 7 6.83 20.17 -10.92
C THR A 7 6.53 19.60 -12.30
N LYS A 8 6.63 18.27 -12.46
CA LYS A 8 6.23 17.51 -13.65
C LYS A 8 5.50 16.26 -13.16
N VAL A 9 4.38 15.91 -13.80
CA VAL A 9 3.71 14.60 -13.64
C VAL A 9 4.36 13.63 -14.62
N VAL A 10 4.66 12.43 -14.14
CA VAL A 10 5.21 11.32 -14.93
C VAL A 10 4.31 10.14 -14.65
N GLU A 11 3.67 9.62 -15.69
CA GLU A 11 2.76 8.48 -15.55
C GLU A 11 3.54 7.18 -15.42
N GLY A 12 2.91 6.19 -14.80
CA GLY A 12 3.54 4.93 -14.51
C GLY A 12 2.52 3.82 -14.32
N VAL A 13 3.06 2.62 -14.21
CA VAL A 13 2.35 1.39 -13.86
C VAL A 13 3.04 0.74 -12.67
N THR A 14 2.39 -0.23 -12.05
CA THR A 14 2.98 -1.02 -10.97
C THR A 14 3.37 -2.41 -11.47
N VAL A 15 4.44 -2.95 -10.89
CA VAL A 15 4.91 -4.33 -11.11
C VAL A 15 5.13 -4.98 -9.75
N PRO A 16 4.62 -6.19 -9.48
CA PRO A 16 4.85 -6.86 -8.21
C PRO A 16 6.34 -7.14 -8.01
N GLY A 17 6.87 -6.75 -6.85
CA GLY A 17 8.26 -7.00 -6.49
C GLY A 17 8.41 -7.24 -5.00
N ILE A 18 9.59 -7.68 -4.59
CA ILE A 18 9.86 -8.03 -3.20
C ILE A 18 11.12 -7.31 -2.77
N ILE A 19 11.03 -6.53 -1.69
CA ILE A 19 12.20 -5.94 -1.04
C ILE A 19 12.76 -6.94 -0.04
N ASN A 20 14.05 -7.27 -0.16
CA ASN A 20 14.81 -7.94 0.89
C ASN A 20 15.61 -6.89 1.65
N ASN A 21 15.14 -6.56 2.86
CA ASN A 21 15.81 -5.65 3.75
C ASN A 21 16.34 -6.41 4.97
N GLY A 22 17.63 -6.72 4.97
CA GLY A 22 18.29 -7.35 6.12
C GLY A 22 17.81 -8.77 6.42
N GLY A 23 17.30 -9.51 5.43
CA GLY A 23 16.75 -10.85 5.60
C GLY A 23 15.24 -10.90 5.83
N SER A 24 14.57 -9.75 5.89
CA SER A 24 13.10 -9.68 5.90
C SER A 24 12.57 -9.32 4.52
N TYR A 25 11.51 -10.01 4.09
CA TYR A 25 10.93 -9.86 2.75
C TYR A 25 9.61 -9.08 2.81
N PHE A 26 9.49 -8.07 1.95
CA PHE A 26 8.32 -7.20 1.89
C PHE A 26 7.77 -7.17 0.46
N TYR A 27 6.51 -7.55 0.29
CA TYR A 27 5.81 -7.38 -0.97
C TYR A 27 5.60 -5.89 -1.23
N ILE A 28 5.91 -5.46 -2.45
CA ILE A 28 5.66 -4.10 -2.91
C ILE A 28 5.10 -4.11 -4.33
N ASN A 29 4.28 -3.12 -4.62
CA ASN A 29 4.03 -2.68 -5.98
C ASN A 29 5.21 -1.76 -6.36
N VAL A 30 6.15 -2.24 -7.18
CA VAL A 30 7.25 -1.41 -7.71
C VAL A 30 6.64 -0.40 -8.67
N ASP A 31 6.79 0.88 -8.40
CA ASP A 31 6.35 1.92 -9.33
C ASP A 31 7.32 1.97 -10.51
N VAL A 32 6.81 1.94 -11.73
CA VAL A 32 7.58 1.98 -12.97
C VAL A 32 7.02 3.07 -13.85
N TYR A 33 7.85 4.06 -14.18
CA TYR A 33 7.42 5.29 -14.86
C TYR A 33 7.77 5.29 -16.35
N GLU A 34 7.05 6.10 -17.14
CA GLU A 34 7.26 6.25 -18.59
C GLU A 34 8.68 6.71 -18.95
N ASP A 35 9.37 7.42 -18.06
CA ASP A 35 10.75 7.87 -18.22
C ASP A 35 11.79 6.81 -17.80
N GLY A 36 11.34 5.58 -17.53
CA GLY A 36 12.17 4.44 -17.17
C GLY A 36 12.77 4.51 -15.76
N MET A 37 12.35 5.47 -14.93
CA MET A 37 12.63 5.41 -13.50
C MET A 37 11.75 4.36 -12.82
N SER A 38 12.22 3.82 -11.70
CA SER A 38 11.44 2.91 -10.86
C SER A 38 11.62 3.22 -9.39
N ASN A 39 10.55 3.11 -8.60
CA ASN A 39 10.60 3.29 -7.16
C ASN A 39 10.45 1.95 -6.44
N CYS A 40 11.51 1.54 -5.74
CA CYS A 40 11.54 0.33 -4.91
C CYS A 40 12.09 0.68 -3.50
N TRP A 41 11.35 1.55 -2.80
CA TRP A 41 11.75 2.32 -1.60
C TRP A 41 12.84 3.37 -1.83
N GLU A 42 13.26 3.52 -3.07
CA GLU A 42 14.14 4.57 -3.58
C GLU A 42 13.87 4.68 -5.07
N LEU A 43 13.74 5.91 -5.56
CA LEU A 43 13.61 6.20 -6.98
C LEU A 43 14.96 6.08 -7.66
N VAL A 44 15.09 5.11 -8.55
CA VAL A 44 16.31 4.78 -9.28
C VAL A 44 16.07 4.83 -10.79
N ASP A 45 17.13 5.09 -11.56
CA ASP A 45 17.13 4.87 -13.00
C ASP A 45 17.33 3.36 -13.31
N LEU A 46 17.27 3.01 -14.60
CA LEU A 46 17.45 1.64 -15.06
C LEU A 46 18.79 0.99 -14.63
N LYS A 47 19.87 1.79 -14.47
CA LYS A 47 21.16 1.29 -13.99
C LYS A 47 21.09 0.98 -12.49
N GLY A 48 20.52 1.89 -11.71
CA GLY A 48 20.28 1.70 -10.28
C GLY A 48 19.33 0.53 -10.01
N LEU A 49 18.29 0.35 -10.81
CA LEU A 49 17.39 -0.81 -10.72
C LEU A 49 18.16 -2.13 -10.91
N GLN A 50 19.03 -2.20 -11.93
CA GLN A 50 19.87 -3.37 -12.16
C GLN A 50 20.81 -3.63 -10.96
N GLU A 51 21.36 -2.58 -10.35
CA GLU A 51 22.18 -2.68 -9.14
C GLU A 51 21.38 -3.19 -7.93
N LYS A 52 20.15 -2.69 -7.72
CA LYS A 52 19.24 -3.14 -6.65
C LYS A 52 18.88 -4.62 -6.81
N LEU A 53 18.64 -5.08 -8.03
CA LEU A 53 18.43 -6.51 -8.32
C LEU A 53 19.69 -7.32 -8.03
N ARG A 54 20.84 -6.86 -8.51
CA ARG A 54 22.12 -7.56 -8.30
C ARG A 54 22.47 -7.69 -6.82
N SER A 55 22.28 -6.64 -6.03
CA SER A 55 22.53 -6.67 -4.57
C SER A 55 21.52 -7.55 -3.82
N GLY A 56 20.37 -7.84 -4.43
CA GLY A 56 19.27 -8.57 -3.80
C GLY A 56 18.32 -7.68 -3.02
N TRP A 57 18.54 -6.36 -2.98
CA TRP A 57 17.60 -5.42 -2.36
C TRP A 57 16.19 -5.56 -2.95
N LEU A 58 16.10 -5.58 -4.27
CA LEU A 58 14.89 -5.96 -4.99
C LEU A 58 15.08 -7.40 -5.51
N THR A 59 14.09 -8.24 -5.35
CA THR A 59 14.12 -9.63 -5.81
C THR A 59 12.75 -10.06 -6.33
N PRO A 60 12.69 -10.90 -7.38
CA PRO A 60 11.44 -11.50 -7.83
C PRO A 60 11.06 -12.77 -7.05
N THR A 61 11.93 -13.25 -6.16
CA THR A 61 11.74 -14.53 -5.46
C THR A 61 12.02 -14.42 -3.97
N ILE A 62 11.38 -15.31 -3.21
CA ILE A 62 11.62 -15.54 -1.78
C ILE A 62 11.99 -17.03 -1.59
N PRO A 63 12.97 -17.36 -0.74
CA PRO A 63 13.26 -18.73 -0.34
C PRO A 63 12.09 -19.40 0.41
N GLU A 64 11.99 -20.72 0.32
CA GLU A 64 11.05 -21.48 1.17
C GLU A 64 11.37 -21.29 2.66
N GLN A 65 10.33 -21.38 3.50
CA GLN A 65 10.33 -21.17 4.95
C GLN A 65 10.56 -19.73 5.42
N GLU A 66 10.85 -18.79 4.51
CA GLU A 66 10.90 -17.38 4.84
C GLU A 66 9.50 -16.76 4.91
N GLU A 67 9.41 -15.61 5.56
CA GLU A 67 8.17 -14.88 5.77
C GLU A 67 8.07 -13.70 4.80
N LEU A 68 6.91 -13.56 4.14
CA LEU A 68 6.57 -12.42 3.30
C LEU A 68 5.64 -11.47 4.06
N SER A 69 6.12 -10.27 4.33
CA SER A 69 5.30 -9.17 4.84
C SER A 69 4.56 -8.47 3.71
N ILE A 70 3.23 -8.40 3.82
CA ILE A 70 2.38 -7.63 2.91
C ILE A 70 1.78 -6.48 3.73
N HIS A 71 2.18 -5.25 3.40
CA HIS A 71 1.82 -4.07 4.18
C HIS A 71 0.30 -3.92 4.33
N GLY A 72 -0.17 -3.75 5.58
CA GLY A 72 -1.59 -3.61 5.91
C GLY A 72 -2.43 -4.89 5.75
N LEU A 73 -1.82 -6.03 5.42
CA LEU A 73 -2.52 -7.31 5.23
C LEU A 73 -2.06 -8.37 6.25
N GLY A 74 -0.76 -8.55 6.42
CA GLY A 74 -0.20 -9.53 7.36
C GLY A 74 1.18 -10.02 6.96
N MET A 75 1.67 -11.04 7.67
CA MET A 75 2.91 -11.74 7.36
C MET A 75 2.62 -13.22 7.07
N TYR A 76 3.21 -13.78 6.01
CA TYR A 76 2.84 -15.09 5.51
C TYR A 76 4.07 -15.97 5.26
N THR A 77 4.11 -17.16 5.86
CA THR A 77 5.23 -18.10 5.69
C THR A 77 5.12 -18.82 4.36
N VAL A 78 6.16 -18.71 3.53
CA VAL A 78 6.27 -19.37 2.22
C VAL A 78 6.58 -20.85 2.43
N GLN A 79 5.69 -21.74 1.99
CA GLN A 79 5.94 -23.18 2.03
C GLN A 79 6.65 -23.66 0.75
N GLU A 80 6.13 -23.27 -0.40
CA GLU A 80 6.61 -23.61 -1.74
C GLU A 80 6.23 -22.47 -2.69
N ALA A 81 7.03 -22.25 -3.75
CA ALA A 81 6.75 -21.23 -4.74
C ALA A 81 7.25 -21.60 -6.13
N GLU A 82 6.44 -21.29 -7.14
CA GLU A 82 6.79 -21.35 -8.56
C GLU A 82 6.91 -19.92 -9.08
N TRP A 83 8.16 -19.43 -9.17
CA TRP A 83 8.45 -18.08 -9.62
C TRP A 83 8.62 -18.00 -11.14
N ASN A 84 8.01 -17.00 -11.76
CA ASN A 84 8.09 -16.80 -13.22
C ASN A 84 9.40 -16.15 -13.67
N PHE A 85 10.15 -15.55 -12.75
CA PHE A 85 11.32 -14.74 -13.09
C PHE A 85 12.54 -15.07 -12.21
N ASP A 86 13.70 -15.09 -12.84
CA ASP A 86 14.97 -14.77 -12.18
C ASP A 86 15.25 -13.26 -12.27
N LYS A 87 16.32 -12.79 -11.63
CA LYS A 87 16.65 -11.35 -11.61
C LYS A 87 16.84 -10.75 -13.03
N PRO A 88 17.57 -11.38 -13.97
CA PRO A 88 17.65 -10.90 -15.36
C PRO A 88 16.31 -10.88 -16.11
N ALA A 89 15.48 -11.91 -15.96
CA ALA A 89 14.16 -11.97 -16.60
C ALA A 89 13.21 -10.91 -16.02
N TYR A 90 13.25 -10.69 -14.71
CA TYR A 90 12.45 -9.67 -14.03
C TYR A 90 12.85 -8.25 -14.46
N TYR A 91 14.15 -7.98 -14.64
CA TYR A 91 14.60 -6.70 -15.20
C TYR A 91 14.00 -6.45 -16.60
N LYS A 92 14.08 -7.44 -17.49
CA LYS A 92 13.48 -7.36 -18.83
C LYS A 92 11.96 -7.22 -18.79
N HIS A 93 11.32 -7.83 -17.79
CA HIS A 93 9.90 -7.69 -17.56
C HIS A 93 9.55 -6.23 -17.20
N ILE A 94 10.28 -5.59 -16.30
CA ILE A 94 10.12 -4.15 -16.01
C ILE A 94 10.34 -3.31 -17.27
N GLU A 95 11.39 -3.58 -18.06
CA GLU A 95 11.61 -2.89 -19.34
C GLU A 95 10.42 -3.06 -20.30
N SER A 96 9.79 -4.24 -20.32
CA SER A 96 8.60 -4.48 -21.14
C SER A 96 7.39 -3.66 -20.68
N LYS A 97 7.22 -3.45 -19.38
CA LYS A 97 6.16 -2.61 -18.80
C LYS A 97 6.41 -1.12 -19.07
N ILE A 98 7.66 -0.67 -19.10
CA ILE A 98 7.98 0.69 -19.58
C ILE A 98 7.53 0.84 -21.04
N LYS A 99 7.77 -0.16 -21.89
CA LYS A 99 7.35 -0.11 -23.30
C LYS A 99 5.84 -0.12 -23.52
N THR A 100 5.03 -0.57 -22.55
CA THR A 100 3.57 -0.47 -22.69
C THR A 100 3.07 0.97 -22.53
N ILE A 101 3.80 1.80 -21.77
CA ILE A 101 3.46 3.22 -21.54
C ILE A 101 4.36 4.21 -22.30
N ASN A 102 5.51 3.76 -22.80
CA ASN A 102 6.42 4.50 -23.66
C ASN A 102 6.92 3.58 -24.80
N PRO A 103 6.12 3.40 -25.86
CA PRO A 103 6.38 2.40 -26.91
C PRO A 103 7.71 2.57 -27.64
N ASP A 104 8.14 3.82 -27.84
CA ASP A 104 9.39 4.14 -28.53
C ASP A 104 10.62 4.08 -27.60
N PHE A 105 10.40 3.94 -26.29
CA PHE A 105 11.44 3.87 -25.26
C PHE A 105 12.39 5.09 -25.32
N GLU A 106 11.81 6.27 -25.54
CA GLU A 106 12.52 7.54 -25.65
C GLU A 106 12.48 8.34 -24.34
N ASN A 107 13.36 9.33 -24.20
CA ASN A 107 13.43 10.20 -23.01
C ASN A 107 13.63 9.46 -21.68
N ILE A 108 14.29 8.30 -21.72
CA ILE A 108 14.66 7.52 -20.54
C ILE A 108 15.65 8.31 -19.68
N TYR A 109 15.30 8.47 -18.41
CA TYR A 109 16.07 9.26 -17.46
C TYR A 109 17.29 8.50 -16.95
N GLU A 110 18.43 9.18 -16.90
CA GLU A 110 19.66 8.67 -16.28
C GLU A 110 20.12 9.64 -15.18
N ILE A 111 20.29 9.12 -13.97
CA ILE A 111 20.78 9.89 -12.83
C ILE A 111 22.29 10.11 -12.99
N THR A 112 22.67 11.36 -13.26
CA THR A 112 24.08 11.72 -13.43
C THR A 112 24.86 11.65 -12.11
N SER A 113 26.19 11.45 -12.18
CA SER A 113 27.07 11.42 -11.01
C SER A 113 26.97 12.70 -10.16
N TRP A 114 26.83 13.86 -10.79
CA TRP A 114 26.65 15.13 -10.09
C TRP A 114 25.37 15.15 -9.23
N GLN A 115 24.28 14.56 -9.72
CA GLN A 115 23.04 14.46 -8.95
C GLN A 115 23.16 13.49 -7.78
N LYS A 116 23.87 12.37 -7.95
CA LYS A 116 24.17 11.43 -6.86
C LYS A 116 24.98 12.12 -5.76
N GLU A 117 26.09 12.78 -6.12
CA GLU A 117 26.92 13.55 -5.18
C GLU A 117 26.13 14.66 -4.46
N LEU A 118 25.23 15.34 -5.18
CA LEU A 118 24.38 16.37 -4.60
C LEU A 118 23.37 15.80 -3.60
N ALA A 119 22.77 14.65 -3.90
CA ALA A 119 21.84 13.96 -3.01
C ALA A 119 22.55 13.49 -1.74
N GLU A 120 23.75 12.89 -1.87
CA GLU A 120 24.61 12.49 -0.74
C GLU A 120 24.98 13.68 0.15
N LYS A 121 25.45 14.78 -0.47
CA LYS A 121 25.79 16.01 0.27
C LYS A 121 24.60 16.58 1.05
N ARG A 122 23.39 16.43 0.52
CA ARG A 122 22.16 16.88 1.16
C ARG A 122 21.55 15.83 2.10
N ARG A 123 22.07 14.59 2.10
CA ARG A 123 21.50 13.44 2.82
C ARG A 123 20.03 13.21 2.46
N ILE A 124 19.72 13.29 1.16
CA ILE A 124 18.37 13.08 0.63
C ILE A 124 18.36 11.77 -0.13
N THR A 125 17.40 10.91 0.20
CA THR A 125 16.97 9.79 -0.65
C THR A 125 15.61 10.17 -1.22
N TYR A 126 15.45 10.10 -2.54
CA TYR A 126 14.17 10.39 -3.17
C TYR A 126 13.36 9.09 -3.26
N SER A 127 12.16 9.09 -2.68
CA SER A 127 11.18 8.02 -2.86
C SER A 127 9.79 8.69 -2.86
N PRO A 128 9.32 9.18 -4.01
CA PRO A 128 8.01 9.82 -4.10
C PRO A 128 6.90 8.78 -3.95
N THR A 129 5.83 9.12 -3.24
CA THR A 129 4.63 8.27 -3.19
C THR A 129 3.88 8.38 -4.52
N ALA A 130 3.66 7.26 -5.20
CA ALA A 130 2.79 7.20 -6.37
C ALA A 130 1.34 7.51 -5.98
N ILE A 131 0.58 8.07 -6.93
CA ILE A 131 -0.84 8.38 -6.76
C ILE A 131 -1.59 7.62 -7.84
N ASN A 132 -2.50 6.74 -7.43
CA ASN A 132 -3.39 6.08 -8.38
C ASN A 132 -4.31 7.11 -9.02
N TYR A 133 -4.56 6.92 -10.31
CA TYR A 133 -5.50 7.76 -11.04
C TYR A 133 -6.41 6.91 -11.93
N TYR A 134 -7.56 7.47 -12.27
CA TYR A 134 -8.52 6.89 -13.19
C TYR A 134 -8.90 7.94 -14.24
N VAL A 135 -8.83 7.57 -15.52
CA VAL A 135 -9.22 8.46 -16.62
C VAL A 135 -10.73 8.46 -16.74
N VAL A 136 -11.36 9.54 -16.29
CA VAL A 136 -12.82 9.73 -16.43
C VAL A 136 -13.16 10.09 -17.87
N ARG A 137 -12.30 10.87 -18.52
CA ARG A 137 -12.49 11.31 -19.89
C ARG A 137 -11.17 11.63 -20.56
N GLU A 138 -10.91 10.95 -21.68
CA GLU A 138 -9.74 11.21 -22.54
C GLU A 138 -9.72 12.63 -23.10
N MET A 139 -10.89 13.15 -23.48
CA MET A 139 -11.00 14.54 -23.93
C MET A 139 -10.69 15.51 -22.78
N PHE A 140 -9.64 16.32 -22.96
CA PHE A 140 -9.03 17.19 -21.93
C PHE A 140 -8.31 16.45 -20.80
N TYR A 141 -8.14 15.13 -20.91
CA TYR A 141 -7.43 14.28 -19.97
C TYR A 141 -7.85 14.52 -18.51
N GLU A 142 -9.13 14.29 -18.27
CA GLU A 142 -9.73 14.45 -16.94
C GLU A 142 -9.54 13.17 -16.15
N THR A 143 -8.80 13.30 -15.04
CA THR A 143 -8.47 12.21 -14.14
C THR A 143 -8.97 12.50 -12.74
N ILE A 144 -9.29 11.43 -12.02
CA ILE A 144 -9.56 11.45 -10.57
C ILE A 144 -8.51 10.61 -9.86
N THR A 145 -8.27 10.90 -8.59
CA THR A 145 -7.30 10.15 -7.80
C THR A 145 -7.94 8.98 -7.05
N GLY A 146 -7.10 8.03 -6.64
CA GLY A 146 -7.51 6.88 -5.84
C GLY A 146 -6.50 6.54 -4.76
N ASP A 147 -6.96 5.75 -3.79
CA ASP A 147 -6.15 5.19 -2.71
C ASP A 147 -6.30 3.66 -2.72
N GLU A 148 -5.29 2.94 -2.22
CA GLU A 148 -5.16 1.50 -2.43
C GLU A 148 -4.73 0.70 -1.21
N PHE A 149 -5.08 -0.60 -1.22
CA PHE A 149 -4.41 -1.60 -0.38
C PHE A 149 -4.43 -3.00 -1.01
N SER A 150 -3.58 -3.88 -0.48
CA SER A 150 -3.53 -5.29 -0.87
C SER A 150 -4.47 -6.18 -0.03
N ILE A 151 -5.13 -7.13 -0.68
CA ILE A 151 -5.98 -8.15 -0.05
C ILE A 151 -5.97 -9.45 -0.85
N PHE A 152 -6.30 -10.59 -0.24
CA PHE A 152 -6.50 -11.82 -1.01
C PHE A 152 -7.93 -11.93 -1.54
N MET A 153 -8.08 -12.46 -2.75
CA MET A 153 -9.36 -12.65 -3.42
C MET A 153 -9.48 -14.06 -4.01
N LYS A 154 -10.63 -14.70 -3.80
CA LYS A 154 -11.04 -15.92 -4.50
C LYS A 154 -11.70 -15.55 -5.83
N TYR A 155 -11.16 -16.03 -6.93
CA TYR A 155 -11.72 -15.78 -8.26
C TYR A 155 -11.54 -17.01 -9.15
N GLU A 156 -12.62 -17.47 -9.79
CA GLU A 156 -12.62 -18.64 -10.69
C GLU A 156 -11.91 -19.89 -10.11
N GLY A 157 -12.06 -20.13 -8.81
CA GLY A 157 -11.48 -21.30 -8.12
C GLY A 157 -10.00 -21.18 -7.78
N ARG A 158 -9.39 -19.99 -7.92
CA ARG A 158 -8.01 -19.69 -7.51
C ARG A 158 -7.98 -18.53 -6.52
N ASN A 159 -6.87 -18.39 -5.80
CA ASN A 159 -6.64 -17.25 -4.92
C ASN A 159 -5.60 -16.32 -5.53
N TYR A 160 -5.82 -15.02 -5.38
CA TYR A 160 -4.95 -13.97 -5.89
C TYR A 160 -4.63 -12.99 -4.78
N LEU A 161 -3.39 -12.50 -4.74
CA LEU A 161 -3.13 -11.21 -4.12
C LEU A 161 -3.56 -10.12 -5.10
N VAL A 162 -4.49 -9.28 -4.69
CA VAL A 162 -5.04 -8.20 -5.52
C VAL A 162 -4.74 -6.86 -4.90
N ASN A 163 -4.56 -5.85 -5.74
CA ASN A 163 -4.50 -4.46 -5.32
C ASN A 163 -5.89 -3.84 -5.51
N LEU A 164 -6.53 -3.44 -4.41
CA LEU A 164 -7.85 -2.85 -4.41
C LEU A 164 -7.74 -1.34 -4.35
N VAL A 165 -8.21 -0.65 -5.40
CA VAL A 165 -8.12 0.81 -5.52
C VAL A 165 -9.52 1.40 -5.50
N VAL A 166 -9.77 2.37 -4.61
CA VAL A 166 -11.01 3.15 -4.58
C VAL A 166 -10.77 4.57 -5.08
N TYR A 167 -11.61 5.01 -6.01
CA TYR A 167 -11.53 6.34 -6.62
C TYR A 167 -12.59 7.29 -6.09
N GLU A 168 -12.37 8.59 -6.29
CA GLU A 168 -13.26 9.68 -5.83
C GLU A 168 -14.74 9.51 -6.21
N ASN A 169 -15.00 8.93 -7.38
CA ASN A 169 -16.36 8.72 -7.89
C ASN A 169 -17.05 7.45 -7.35
N GLY A 170 -16.43 6.75 -6.40
CA GLY A 170 -16.94 5.51 -5.79
C GLY A 170 -16.79 4.27 -6.67
N VAL A 171 -16.03 4.35 -7.77
CA VAL A 171 -15.55 3.17 -8.49
C VAL A 171 -14.47 2.49 -7.65
N VAL A 172 -14.57 1.19 -7.50
CA VAL A 172 -13.53 0.36 -6.88
C VAL A 172 -13.02 -0.64 -7.92
N VAL A 173 -11.71 -0.74 -8.10
CA VAL A 173 -11.10 -1.65 -9.06
C VAL A 173 -10.17 -2.62 -8.33
N CYS A 174 -10.35 -3.92 -8.60
CA CYS A 174 -9.44 -4.97 -8.17
C CYS A 174 -8.45 -5.24 -9.30
N TYR A 175 -7.19 -4.87 -9.13
CA TYR A 175 -6.13 -5.18 -10.09
C TYR A 175 -5.40 -6.46 -9.68
N PHE A 176 -5.30 -7.40 -10.61
CA PHE A 176 -4.54 -8.63 -10.43
C PHE A 176 -4.12 -9.22 -11.78
N GLN A 177 -2.85 -9.57 -11.91
CA GLN A 177 -2.29 -10.04 -13.19
C GLN A 177 -2.54 -9.00 -14.30
N GLU A 178 -3.14 -9.42 -15.42
CA GLU A 178 -3.57 -8.56 -16.53
C GLU A 178 -5.10 -8.36 -16.53
N ASN A 179 -5.76 -8.66 -15.42
CA ASN A 179 -7.20 -8.51 -15.26
C ASN A 179 -7.54 -7.37 -14.30
N GLU A 180 -8.70 -6.78 -14.54
CA GLU A 180 -9.34 -5.84 -13.63
C GLU A 180 -10.80 -6.24 -13.42
N LEU A 181 -11.26 -6.13 -12.17
CA LEU A 181 -12.68 -6.26 -11.85
C LEU A 181 -13.16 -4.95 -11.23
N THR A 182 -14.18 -4.37 -11.85
CA THR A 182 -14.74 -3.08 -11.43
C THR A 182 -16.03 -3.28 -10.66
N TYR A 183 -16.13 -2.60 -9.52
CA TYR A 183 -17.30 -2.60 -8.64
C TYR A 183 -17.69 -1.17 -8.28
N ARG A 184 -18.90 -1.03 -7.73
CA ARG A 184 -19.30 0.17 -7.00
C ARG A 184 -19.03 -0.01 -5.51
N ILE A 185 -18.65 1.07 -4.83
CA ILE A 185 -18.38 1.06 -3.38
C ILE A 185 -19.56 0.53 -2.57
N GLU A 186 -20.79 0.72 -3.05
CA GLU A 186 -22.01 0.23 -2.40
C GLU A 186 -22.19 -1.29 -2.49
N GLU A 187 -21.57 -1.93 -3.49
CA GLU A 187 -21.74 -3.35 -3.80
C GLU A 187 -20.63 -4.22 -3.23
N ILE A 188 -19.46 -3.62 -2.97
CA ILE A 188 -18.25 -4.37 -2.62
C ILE A 188 -18.31 -5.02 -1.24
N ALA A 189 -19.15 -4.51 -0.34
CA ALA A 189 -19.29 -5.02 1.03
C ALA A 189 -19.63 -6.52 1.06
N GLU A 190 -20.36 -7.02 0.06
CA GLU A 190 -20.72 -8.42 0.00
C GLU A 190 -19.51 -9.34 -0.23
N LEU A 191 -18.48 -8.86 -0.94
CA LEU A 191 -17.25 -9.62 -1.19
C LEU A 191 -16.42 -9.83 0.10
N PHE A 192 -16.49 -8.87 1.04
CA PHE A 192 -15.90 -9.02 2.38
C PHE A 192 -16.70 -10.02 3.23
N ARG A 193 -18.04 -9.93 3.20
CA ARG A 193 -18.93 -10.78 4.02
C ARG A 193 -18.96 -12.24 3.59
N ASN A 194 -18.95 -12.50 2.29
CA ASN A 194 -19.11 -13.85 1.76
C ASN A 194 -17.78 -14.64 1.68
N GLY A 195 -16.67 -14.03 2.12
CA GLY A 195 -15.35 -14.65 2.13
C GLY A 195 -14.68 -14.75 0.76
N THR A 196 -15.16 -13.98 -0.23
CA THR A 196 -14.46 -13.77 -1.50
C THR A 196 -13.16 -13.05 -1.24
N PHE A 197 -13.21 -11.95 -0.49
CA PHE A 197 -12.03 -11.34 0.09
C PHE A 197 -11.69 -11.98 1.43
N PHE A 198 -10.40 -12.18 1.66
CA PHE A 198 -9.91 -12.76 2.90
C PHE A 198 -8.50 -12.25 3.22
N THR A 199 -8.12 -12.39 4.49
CA THR A 199 -6.81 -12.00 5.02
C THR A 199 -6.11 -13.15 5.74
N ASP A 200 -6.87 -14.16 6.18
CA ASP A 200 -6.43 -15.27 7.01
C ASP A 200 -6.89 -16.61 6.41
N PHE A 201 -6.19 -17.69 6.78
CA PHE A 201 -6.44 -19.06 6.35
C PHE A 201 -5.89 -20.08 7.35
N ASN A 202 -6.56 -21.22 7.47
CA ASN A 202 -6.22 -22.28 8.45
C ASN A 202 -5.48 -23.47 7.85
N GLU A 203 -5.33 -23.50 6.53
CA GLU A 203 -4.68 -24.58 5.79
C GLU A 203 -3.77 -23.98 4.71
N PRO A 204 -2.72 -24.72 4.27
CA PRO A 204 -1.82 -24.24 3.23
C PRO A 204 -2.59 -23.72 2.02
N THR A 205 -2.40 -22.43 1.73
CA THR A 205 -3.20 -21.71 0.75
C THR A 205 -2.31 -21.24 -0.38
N LYS A 206 -2.61 -21.73 -1.58
CA LYS A 206 -1.95 -21.37 -2.83
C LYS A 206 -2.53 -20.06 -3.36
N VAL A 207 -1.67 -19.08 -3.59
CA VAL A 207 -1.99 -17.69 -3.98
C VAL A 207 -1.13 -17.27 -5.16
N MET A 208 -1.75 -16.67 -6.17
CA MET A 208 -1.07 -16.02 -7.28
C MET A 208 -0.64 -14.62 -6.87
N LEU A 209 0.67 -14.34 -6.90
CA LEU A 209 1.23 -13.01 -6.68
C LEU A 209 1.35 -12.28 -8.02
N SER A 210 0.18 -11.91 -8.58
CA SER A 210 0.06 -11.30 -9.92
C SER A 210 0.87 -12.07 -10.97
N ASP A 211 1.76 -11.41 -11.72
CA ASP A 211 2.64 -12.04 -12.72
C ASP A 211 3.97 -12.55 -12.13
N LEU A 212 4.26 -12.35 -10.84
CA LEU A 212 5.52 -12.75 -10.21
C LEU A 212 5.66 -14.26 -10.05
N GLY A 213 4.58 -14.93 -9.65
CA GLY A 213 4.58 -16.38 -9.44
C GLY A 213 3.39 -16.87 -8.64
N GLU A 214 3.36 -18.18 -8.43
CA GLU A 214 2.40 -18.86 -7.57
C GLU A 214 3.10 -19.28 -6.28
N VAL A 215 2.49 -18.98 -5.13
CA VAL A 215 3.07 -19.25 -3.81
C VAL A 215 2.07 -19.97 -2.95
N THR A 216 2.47 -21.07 -2.33
CA THR A 216 1.69 -21.71 -1.26
C THR A 216 2.19 -21.17 0.07
N PHE A 217 1.31 -20.50 0.82
CA PHE A 217 1.58 -20.07 2.18
C PHE A 217 1.10 -21.10 3.19
N SER A 218 1.94 -21.51 4.13
CA SER A 218 1.58 -22.49 5.17
C SER A 218 0.90 -21.86 6.38
N GLN A 219 1.20 -20.58 6.66
CA GLN A 219 0.76 -19.91 7.88
C GLN A 219 0.57 -18.42 7.63
N ALA A 220 -0.52 -17.86 8.18
CA ALA A 220 -0.72 -16.44 8.36
C ALA A 220 -0.28 -16.03 9.78
N ILE A 221 0.51 -14.97 9.87
CA ILE A 221 1.09 -14.45 11.10
C ILE A 221 0.63 -13.00 11.25
N TYR A 222 -0.14 -12.73 12.30
CA TYR A 222 -0.80 -11.45 12.55
C TYR A 222 -1.58 -10.91 11.32
N PRO A 223 -2.48 -11.71 10.70
CA PRO A 223 -3.32 -11.21 9.63
C PRO A 223 -4.24 -10.09 10.12
N THR A 224 -4.43 -9.06 9.31
CA THR A 224 -5.39 -7.99 9.58
C THR A 224 -6.81 -8.55 9.61
N ASN A 225 -7.68 -8.04 10.49
CA ASN A 225 -9.08 -8.43 10.51
C ASN A 225 -9.78 -8.02 9.20
N ILE A 226 -10.62 -8.89 8.64
CA ILE A 226 -11.34 -8.60 7.39
C ILE A 226 -12.29 -7.38 7.51
N GLU A 227 -12.89 -7.17 8.68
CA GLU A 227 -13.74 -6.01 8.95
C GLU A 227 -12.90 -4.73 9.04
N ASP A 228 -11.68 -4.81 9.56
CA ASP A 228 -10.74 -3.68 9.55
C ASP A 228 -10.37 -3.30 8.11
N LYS A 229 -10.11 -4.27 7.22
CA LYS A 229 -9.87 -4.00 5.79
C LYS A 229 -11.05 -3.31 5.12
N TYR A 230 -12.28 -3.70 5.46
CA TYR A 230 -13.47 -3.02 4.96
C TYR A 230 -13.59 -1.58 5.48
N ASN A 231 -13.32 -1.37 6.77
CA ASN A 231 -13.32 -0.02 7.36
C ASN A 231 -12.21 0.86 6.74
N GLU A 232 -11.02 0.33 6.48
CA GLU A 232 -9.95 0.99 5.75
C GLU A 232 -10.41 1.42 4.35
N LEU A 233 -11.10 0.56 3.60
CA LEU A 233 -11.64 0.90 2.28
C LEU A 233 -12.59 2.09 2.35
N ILE A 234 -13.48 2.11 3.35
CA ILE A 234 -14.43 3.20 3.55
C ILE A 234 -13.71 4.50 3.93
N ASP A 235 -12.70 4.43 4.78
CA ASP A 235 -11.90 5.60 5.16
C ASP A 235 -11.05 6.13 4.01
N MET A 236 -10.48 5.25 3.18
CA MET A 236 -9.84 5.63 1.93
C MET A 236 -10.81 6.34 0.99
N TYR A 237 -12.03 5.84 0.85
CA TYR A 237 -13.05 6.49 0.04
C TYR A 237 -13.43 7.89 0.56
N LYS A 238 -13.54 8.05 1.89
CA LYS A 238 -13.74 9.39 2.50
C LYS A 238 -12.56 10.31 2.22
N LYS A 239 -11.34 9.83 2.42
CA LYS A 239 -10.10 10.58 2.23
C LYS A 239 -9.98 11.11 0.81
N VAL A 240 -10.21 10.27 -0.22
CA VAL A 240 -10.14 10.72 -1.62
C VAL A 240 -11.21 11.78 -1.95
N LYS A 241 -12.39 11.72 -1.32
CA LYS A 241 -13.42 12.77 -1.43
C LYS A 241 -13.12 14.05 -0.64
N GLY A 242 -12.05 14.07 0.17
CA GLY A 242 -11.75 15.16 1.10
C GLY A 242 -12.69 15.22 2.32
N GLU A 243 -13.35 14.10 2.65
CA GLU A 243 -14.11 13.92 3.88
C GLU A 243 -13.20 13.46 5.03
N LYS A 244 -13.65 13.65 6.27
CA LYS A 244 -12.88 13.24 7.46
C LYS A 244 -12.87 11.72 7.59
N THR A 245 -11.68 11.17 7.77
CA THR A 245 -11.43 9.75 8.11
C THR A 245 -11.84 9.44 9.55
N SER A 246 -11.98 8.16 9.89
CA SER A 246 -12.25 7.74 11.28
C SER A 246 -11.15 8.22 12.24
N LEU A 247 -9.88 8.23 11.82
CA LEU A 247 -8.76 8.76 12.57
C LEU A 247 -8.94 10.25 12.91
N GLU A 248 -9.33 11.06 11.93
CA GLU A 248 -9.57 12.49 12.12
C GLU A 248 -10.78 12.75 13.02
N GLU A 249 -11.89 12.03 12.78
CA GLU A 249 -13.07 12.11 13.64
C GLU A 249 -12.77 11.70 15.09
N CYS A 250 -11.93 10.68 15.28
CA CYS A 250 -11.51 10.23 16.61
C CYS A 250 -10.61 11.26 17.30
N ARG A 251 -9.67 11.89 16.58
CA ARG A 251 -8.85 12.99 17.12
C ARG A 251 -9.71 14.19 17.52
N GLU A 252 -10.72 14.53 16.73
CA GLU A 252 -11.66 15.60 17.07
C GLU A 252 -12.49 15.27 18.32
N ALA A 253 -13.01 14.05 18.43
CA ALA A 253 -13.72 13.60 19.64
C ALA A 253 -12.80 13.63 20.87
N TYR A 254 -11.51 13.33 20.70
CA TYR A 254 -10.52 13.41 21.76
C TYR A 254 -10.28 14.86 22.19
N TYR A 255 -10.13 15.81 21.26
CA TYR A 255 -10.02 17.22 21.59
C TYR A 255 -11.27 17.76 22.30
N GLN A 256 -12.47 17.37 21.86
CA GLN A 256 -13.72 17.73 22.53
C GLN A 256 -13.76 17.24 23.98
N TYR A 257 -13.32 16.01 24.25
CA TYR A 257 -13.22 15.50 25.61
C TYR A 257 -12.17 16.27 26.45
N LEU A 258 -11.04 16.66 25.85
CA LEU A 258 -10.03 17.47 26.57
C LEU A 258 -10.54 18.87 26.93
N GLU A 259 -11.37 19.46 26.07
CA GLU A 259 -12.01 20.76 26.32
C GLU A 259 -13.09 20.68 27.39
N ASP A 260 -13.93 19.63 27.36
CA ASP A 260 -15.02 19.40 28.31
C ASP A 260 -15.08 17.91 28.72
N PRO A 261 -14.41 17.49 29.82
CA PRO A 261 -14.28 16.08 30.19
C PRO A 261 -15.54 15.56 30.90
N ILE A 262 -16.67 15.54 30.19
CA ILE A 262 -17.93 14.95 30.65
C ILE A 262 -18.18 13.58 30.03
N GLU A 263 -19.03 12.79 30.70
CA GLU A 263 -19.36 11.42 30.32
C GLU A 263 -19.89 11.30 28.88
N PHE A 264 -20.63 12.32 28.41
CA PHE A 264 -21.11 12.38 27.03
C PHE A 264 -19.97 12.36 26.01
N TYR A 265 -18.97 13.23 26.16
CA TYR A 265 -17.83 13.29 25.24
C TYR A 265 -16.90 12.08 25.39
N ARG A 266 -16.80 11.51 26.61
CA ARG A 266 -16.07 10.25 26.83
C ARG A 266 -16.68 9.10 26.04
N GLN A 267 -18.00 8.96 26.09
CA GLN A 267 -18.71 7.92 25.36
C GLN A 267 -18.68 8.18 23.84
N ASN A 268 -18.75 9.44 23.39
CA ASN A 268 -18.56 9.78 21.98
C ASN A 268 -17.16 9.40 21.50
N LEU A 269 -16.12 9.71 22.28
CA LEU A 269 -14.74 9.31 21.99
C LEU A 269 -14.62 7.79 21.90
N LYS A 270 -15.24 7.04 22.81
CA LYS A 270 -15.27 5.57 22.75
C LYS A 270 -15.83 5.07 21.42
N VAL A 271 -16.99 5.60 21.00
CA VAL A 271 -17.62 5.21 19.73
C VAL A 271 -16.71 5.50 18.55
N LYS A 272 -16.08 6.68 18.51
CA LYS A 272 -15.17 7.06 17.41
C LYS A 272 -13.88 6.24 17.41
N TYR A 273 -13.33 5.93 18.57
CA TYR A 273 -12.13 5.10 18.71
C TYR A 273 -12.36 3.66 18.23
N GLU A 274 -13.51 3.07 18.56
CA GLU A 274 -13.84 1.69 18.15
C GLU A 274 -14.12 1.57 16.64
N LEU A 275 -14.41 2.68 15.94
CA LEU A 275 -14.51 2.74 14.48
C LEU A 275 -13.16 2.80 13.76
N VAL A 276 -12.08 3.20 14.44
CA VAL A 276 -10.73 3.20 13.86
C VAL A 276 -10.25 1.75 13.76
N PRO A 277 -9.77 1.29 12.59
CA PRO A 277 -9.17 -0.04 12.43
C PRO A 277 -8.08 -0.30 13.46
N GLU A 278 -8.01 -1.50 14.04
CA GLU A 278 -7.20 -1.75 15.24
C GLU A 278 -5.71 -1.44 15.02
N HIS A 279 -5.17 -1.84 13.87
CA HIS A 279 -3.78 -1.60 13.51
C HIS A 279 -3.48 -0.12 13.20
N GLU A 280 -4.48 0.68 12.83
CA GLU A 280 -4.35 2.12 12.60
C GLU A 280 -4.38 2.94 13.88
N ARG A 281 -4.95 2.40 14.98
CA ARG A 281 -5.09 3.12 16.26
C ARG A 281 -3.75 3.62 16.79
N MET A 282 -2.65 2.93 16.51
CA MET A 282 -1.32 3.37 16.94
C MET A 282 -0.92 4.75 16.40
N TYR A 283 -1.55 5.21 15.33
CA TYR A 283 -1.33 6.53 14.74
C TYR A 283 -2.19 7.65 15.36
N LEU A 284 -3.06 7.35 16.33
CA LEU A 284 -3.90 8.35 16.99
C LEU A 284 -3.11 9.36 17.83
N GLY A 285 -1.97 8.95 18.38
CA GLY A 285 -1.01 9.82 19.09
C GLY A 285 0.35 9.87 18.41
N ASP A 286 1.38 10.26 19.16
CA ASP A 286 2.77 10.27 18.69
C ASP A 286 3.43 8.88 18.85
N MET A 287 4.68 8.75 18.40
CA MET A 287 5.40 7.46 18.43
C MET A 287 5.57 6.88 19.84
N ASP A 288 5.59 7.73 20.87
CA ASP A 288 5.82 7.30 22.26
C ASP A 288 4.50 6.93 22.95
N SER A 289 3.46 7.75 22.76
CA SER A 289 2.17 7.61 23.43
C SER A 289 1.19 6.70 22.69
N LYS A 290 1.31 6.58 21.36
CA LYS A 290 0.38 5.84 20.49
C LYS A 290 -1.07 6.18 20.86
N ASP A 291 -1.90 5.18 21.16
CA ASP A 291 -3.28 5.35 21.58
C ASP A 291 -3.50 5.23 23.10
N TRP A 292 -2.43 5.27 23.90
CA TRP A 292 -2.52 5.01 25.34
C TRP A 292 -3.48 5.97 26.06
N ASP A 293 -3.40 7.27 25.76
CA ASP A 293 -4.25 8.26 26.45
C ASP A 293 -5.73 8.10 26.07
N TYR A 294 -6.00 7.70 24.82
CA TYR A 294 -7.34 7.33 24.36
C TYR A 294 -7.87 6.16 25.17
N ARG A 295 -7.10 5.07 25.28
CA ARG A 295 -7.49 3.88 26.05
C ARG A 295 -7.67 4.18 27.53
N ARG A 296 -6.83 5.04 28.11
CA ARG A 296 -6.98 5.51 29.49
C ARG A 296 -8.31 6.22 29.68
N ILE A 297 -8.62 7.22 28.87
CA ILE A 297 -9.88 7.98 28.96
C ILE A 297 -11.11 7.07 28.80
N ILE A 298 -11.07 6.15 27.84
CA ILE A 298 -12.21 5.31 27.48
C ILE A 298 -12.43 4.17 28.47
N TYR A 299 -11.37 3.47 28.87
CA TYR A 299 -11.48 2.20 29.60
C TYR A 299 -10.98 2.29 31.05
N ARG A 300 -10.26 3.36 31.42
CA ARG A 300 -9.70 3.56 32.76
C ARG A 300 -9.84 5.02 33.21
N PRO A 301 -11.07 5.57 33.26
CA PRO A 301 -11.29 7.00 33.50
C PRO A 301 -10.76 7.49 34.87
N ASP A 302 -10.61 6.58 35.85
CA ASP A 302 -10.09 6.88 37.17
C ASP A 302 -8.55 7.01 37.21
N GLU A 303 -7.83 6.49 36.20
CA GLU A 303 -6.38 6.63 36.08
C GLU A 303 -6.05 8.04 35.56
N LYS A 304 -5.33 8.83 36.36
CA LYS A 304 -4.85 10.15 35.93
C LYS A 304 -3.67 10.01 34.97
N ARG A 305 -3.57 10.96 34.03
CA ARG A 305 -2.41 11.08 33.16
C ARG A 305 -1.18 11.42 34.02
N GLU A 306 -0.17 10.55 34.01
CA GLU A 306 1.14 10.92 34.54
C GLU A 306 1.73 11.98 33.61
N VAL A 307 2.13 13.11 34.19
CA VAL A 307 2.74 14.28 33.52
C VAL A 307 4.18 14.41 33.91
#